data_AF-A0ABD5DWG0-F1
#
_entry.id   AF-A0ABD5DWG0-F1
#
_cell.length_a   1.000
_cell.length_b   1.000
_cell.length_c   1.000
_cell.angle_alpha   90.00
_cell.angle_beta   90.00
_cell.angle_gamma   90.00
#
_symmetry.space_group_name_H-M   'P 1'
#
loop_
_entity.id
_entity.type
_entity.pdbx_description
1 polymer ?
#
loop_
_entity_poly.entity_id
_entity_poly.type
_entity_poly.pdbx_seq_one_letter_code
_entity_poly.pdbx_strand_id
1 'polypeptide(L)'
;DETPEIVIDGDGWLIKGSTDLHALQQALGLDPLINDDEDIATVAGLVISANGHIPRIGDVVSLPPLHFTVVEANDYRVDLV
;
A
#
# COMPACT_ATOMS: atom_id res chain seq x y z
N ASP A 1 10.80 18.40 8.92
CA ASP A 1 10.20 18.25 7.59
C ASP A 1 9.94 16.77 7.41
N GLU A 2 8.71 16.35 7.74
CA GLU A 2 8.29 14.97 7.60
C GLU A 2 7.43 14.92 6.34
N THR A 3 7.98 14.38 5.25
CA THR A 3 7.22 14.24 4.01
C THR A 3 5.97 13.40 4.30
N PRO A 4 4.77 13.90 3.97
CA PRO A 4 3.51 13.21 4.28
C PRO A 4 3.51 11.77 3.74
N GLU A 5 2.85 10.88 4.49
CA GLU A 5 2.80 9.45 4.18
C GLU A 5 1.89 9.11 3.00
N ILE A 6 0.86 9.94 2.78
CA ILE A 6 -0.11 9.83 1.68
C ILE A 6 -0.16 11.18 0.99
N VAL A 7 0.06 11.21 -0.32
CA VAL A 7 0.04 12.41 -1.16
C VAL A 7 -0.92 12.19 -2.31
N ILE A 8 -1.67 13.21 -2.70
CA ILE A 8 -2.52 13.14 -3.90
C ILE A 8 -1.60 13.21 -5.12
N ASP A 9 -1.73 12.24 -6.03
CA ASP A 9 -1.00 12.20 -7.29
C ASP A 9 -1.98 11.92 -8.44
N GLY A 10 -2.31 12.96 -9.20
CA GLY A 10 -3.31 12.90 -10.26
C GLY A 10 -4.69 12.49 -9.75
N ASP A 11 -5.22 11.40 -10.31
CA ASP A 11 -6.52 10.81 -9.94
C ASP A 11 -6.41 9.78 -8.80
N GLY A 12 -5.21 9.59 -8.23
CA GLY A 12 -4.94 8.62 -7.18
C GLY A 12 -4.09 9.19 -6.04
N TRP A 13 -3.39 8.29 -5.36
CA TRP A 13 -2.55 8.62 -4.22
C TRP A 13 -1.19 7.94 -4.37
N LEU A 14 -0.16 8.65 -3.94
CA LEU A 14 1.18 8.13 -3.72
C LEU A 14 1.34 7.88 -2.22
N ILE A 15 1.55 6.62 -1.85
CA ILE A 15 1.49 6.15 -0.46
C ILE A 15 2.78 5.44 -0.10
N LYS A 16 3.40 5.82 1.02
CA LYS A 16 4.57 5.12 1.53
C LYS A 16 4.21 3.70 1.96
N GLY A 17 5.08 2.75 1.65
CA GLY A 17 4.91 1.35 2.08
C GLY A 17 4.86 1.20 3.61
N SER A 18 5.46 2.14 4.35
CA SER A 18 5.41 2.19 5.82
C SER A 18 4.09 2.68 6.39
N THR A 19 3.19 3.23 5.56
CA THR A 19 1.91 3.75 6.00
C THR A 19 1.08 2.66 6.65
N ASP A 20 0.49 2.99 7.80
CA ASP A 20 -0.41 2.11 8.52
C ASP A 20 -1.73 1.91 7.76
N LEU A 21 -2.28 0.69 7.76
CA LEU A 21 -3.52 0.38 7.05
C LEU A 21 -4.73 1.15 7.59
N HIS A 22 -4.76 1.45 8.89
CA HIS A 22 -5.79 2.28 9.49
C HIS A 22 -5.68 3.74 9.04
N ALA A 23 -4.47 4.25 8.86
CA ALA A 23 -4.25 5.57 8.28
C ALA A 23 -4.70 5.62 6.81
N LEU A 24 -4.38 4.59 6.02
CA LEU A 24 -4.86 4.45 4.64
C LEU A 24 -6.39 4.43 4.57
N GLN A 25 -7.04 3.61 5.39
CA GLN A 25 -8.50 3.50 5.44
C GLN A 25 -9.17 4.84 5.74
N GLN A 26 -8.66 5.57 6.74
CA GLN A 26 -9.18 6.89 7.09
C GLN A 26 -8.97 7.91 5.98
N ALA A 27 -7.79 7.90 5.33
CA ALA A 27 -7.48 8.84 4.27
C ALA A 27 -8.34 8.61 3.01
N LEU A 28 -8.61 7.35 2.66
CA LEU A 28 -9.40 6.99 1.48
C LEU A 28 -10.90 6.81 1.80
N GLY A 29 -11.31 6.88 3.07
CA GLY A 29 -12.69 6.68 3.50
C GLY A 29 -13.20 5.25 3.24
N LEU A 30 -12.32 4.26 3.36
CA LEU A 30 -12.62 2.86 3.06
C LEU A 30 -13.19 2.14 4.29
N ASP A 31 -14.04 1.15 4.03
CA ASP A 31 -14.34 0.12 5.03
C ASP A 31 -13.06 -0.65 5.42
N PRO A 32 -13.04 -1.33 6.59
CA PRO A 32 -11.86 -2.06 7.04
C PRO A 32 -11.36 -3.02 5.97
N LEU A 33 -10.13 -2.80 5.50
CA LEU A 33 -9.44 -3.63 4.50
C LEU A 33 -9.02 -5.00 5.04
N ILE A 34 -9.48 -5.38 6.23
CA ILE A 34 -9.02 -6.55 6.97
C ILE A 34 -9.82 -7.77 6.51
N ASN A 35 -9.24 -8.55 5.60
CA ASN A 35 -9.58 -9.96 5.44
C ASN A 35 -8.56 -10.77 6.25
N ASP A 36 -9.02 -11.33 7.38
CA ASP A 36 -8.51 -12.47 8.18
C ASP A 36 -7.01 -12.60 8.57
N ASP A 37 -6.07 -11.84 8.00
CA ASP A 37 -4.65 -11.84 8.39
C ASP A 37 -4.35 -10.69 9.35
N GLU A 38 -4.61 -10.92 10.64
CA GLU A 38 -4.35 -9.95 11.73
C GLU A 38 -2.87 -9.53 11.86
N ASP A 39 -1.95 -10.20 11.16
CA ASP A 39 -0.50 -9.94 11.23
C ASP A 39 -0.03 -8.78 10.32
N ILE A 40 -0.89 -8.22 9.46
CA ILE A 40 -0.51 -7.17 8.51
C ILE A 40 -0.94 -5.79 9.01
N ALA A 41 0.03 -4.93 9.31
CA ALA A 41 -0.22 -3.57 9.80
C ALA A 41 0.03 -2.45 8.77
N THR A 42 0.74 -2.73 7.68
CA THR A 42 1.21 -1.68 6.74
C THR A 42 0.76 -1.92 5.30
N VAL A 43 0.76 -0.86 4.49
CA VAL A 43 0.47 -0.91 3.05
C VAL A 43 1.45 -1.84 2.32
N ALA A 44 2.75 -1.77 2.63
CA ALA A 44 3.73 -2.69 2.05
C ALA A 44 3.41 -4.15 2.39
N GLY A 45 3.07 -4.43 3.66
CA GLY A 45 2.70 -5.78 4.08
C GLY A 45 1.48 -6.30 3.34
N LEU A 46 0.46 -5.45 3.16
CA LEU A 46 -0.76 -5.78 2.43
C LEU A 46 -0.46 -6.10 0.97
N VAL A 47 0.32 -5.24 0.30
CA VAL A 47 0.70 -5.41 -1.11
C VAL A 47 1.53 -6.68 -1.32
N ILE A 48 2.49 -6.95 -0.43
CA ILE A 48 3.33 -8.16 -0.48
C ILE A 48 2.50 -9.41 -0.24
N SER A 49 1.62 -9.39 0.77
CA SER A 49 0.75 -10.52 1.09
C SER A 49 -0.17 -10.87 -0.08
N ALA A 50 -0.83 -9.85 -0.66
CA ALA A 50 -1.70 -10.02 -1.80
C ALA A 50 -0.97 -10.53 -3.06
N ASN A 51 0.26 -10.10 -3.27
CA ASN A 51 1.09 -10.55 -4.38
C ASN A 51 1.76 -11.92 -4.11
N GLY A 52 1.83 -12.36 -2.84
CA GLY A 52 2.49 -13.60 -2.39
C GLY A 52 4.03 -13.52 -2.35
N HIS A 53 4.62 -12.45 -2.87
CA HIS A 53 6.04 -12.14 -2.82
C HIS A 53 6.25 -10.63 -2.98
N ILE A 54 7.47 -10.14 -2.79
CA ILE A 54 7.78 -8.72 -3.01
C ILE A 54 7.64 -8.41 -4.51
N PRO A 55 6.72 -7.51 -4.90
CA PRO A 55 6.54 -7.14 -6.30
C PRO A 55 7.68 -6.24 -6.79
N ARG A 56 7.83 -6.13 -8.11
CA ARG A 56 8.82 -5.26 -8.75
C ARG A 56 8.23 -3.90 -9.06
N ILE A 57 9.12 -2.92 -9.24
CA ILE A 57 8.74 -1.59 -9.71
C ILE A 57 7.98 -1.70 -11.05
N GLY A 58 6.81 -1.07 -11.11
CA GLY A 58 5.87 -1.09 -12.23
C GLY A 58 4.82 -2.21 -12.17
N ASP A 59 4.95 -3.17 -11.25
CA ASP A 59 3.92 -4.20 -11.07
C ASP A 59 2.64 -3.58 -10.48
N VAL A 60 1.49 -4.14 -10.86
CA VAL A 60 0.18 -3.74 -10.33
C VAL A 60 -0.39 -4.90 -9.53
N VAL A 61 -0.64 -4.66 -8.24
CA VAL A 61 -1.27 -5.61 -7.32
C VAL A 61 -2.72 -5.21 -7.11
N SER A 62 -3.64 -6.08 -7.53
CA SER A 62 -5.08 -5.83 -7.42
C SER A 62 -5.66 -6.38 -6.11
N LEU A 63 -6.25 -5.49 -5.33
CA LEU A 63 -6.95 -5.81 -4.09
C LEU A 63 -8.31 -5.10 -4.10
N PRO A 64 -9.33 -5.67 -4.75
CA PRO A 64 -10.59 -4.98 -4.99
C PRO A 64 -11.17 -4.37 -3.71
N PRO A 65 -11.57 -3.08 -3.73
CA PRO A 65 -11.68 -2.22 -4.91
C PRO A 65 -10.40 -1.48 -5.33
N LEU A 66 -9.29 -1.66 -4.61
CA LEU A 66 -8.03 -0.95 -4.81
C LEU A 66 -7.10 -1.61 -5.84
N HIS A 67 -6.27 -0.78 -6.45
CA HIS A 67 -5.17 -1.20 -7.32
C HIS A 67 -3.90 -0.48 -6.85
N PHE A 68 -2.87 -1.23 -6.50
CA PHE A 68 -1.60 -0.69 -6.02
C PHE A 68 -0.57 -0.81 -7.14
N THR A 69 0.02 0.31 -7.57
CA THR A 69 1.09 0.30 -8.58
C THR A 69 2.41 0.52 -7.86
N VAL A 70 3.33 -0.43 -7.96
CA VAL A 70 4.60 -0.34 -7.23
C VAL A 70 5.48 0.72 -7.87
N VAL A 71 5.69 1.83 -7.16
CA VAL A 71 6.53 2.93 -7.63
C VAL A 71 7.97 2.73 -7.19
N GLU A 72 8.18 2.32 -5.94
CA GLU A 72 9.51 2.02 -5.39
C GLU A 72 9.48 0.75 -4.55
N ALA A 73 10.40 -0.17 -4.84
CA ALA A 73 10.60 -1.40 -4.08
C ALA A 73 12.05 -1.86 -4.20
N ASN A 74 12.49 -2.65 -3.21
CA ASN A 74 13.76 -3.36 -3.20
C ASN A 74 13.53 -4.84 -2.88
N ASP A 75 14.59 -5.64 -2.81
CA ASP A 75 14.49 -7.10 -2.61
C ASP A 75 13.91 -7.52 -1.24
N TYR A 76 13.67 -6.57 -0.33
CA TYR A 76 13.20 -6.83 1.03
C TYR A 76 11.85 -6.16 1.36
N ARG A 77 11.44 -5.13 0.63
CA ARG A 77 10.21 -4.37 0.92
C ARG A 77 9.74 -3.52 -0.25
N VAL A 78 8.48 -3.10 -0.16
CA VAL A 78 7.89 -2.04 -0.97
C VAL A 78 8.01 -0.72 -0.20
N ASP A 79 8.57 0.30 -0.83
CA ASP A 79 8.78 1.63 -0.23
C ASP A 79 7.68 2.62 -0.63
N LEU A 80 7.09 2.47 -1.82
CA LEU A 80 6.12 3.41 -2.38
C LEU A 80 5.15 2.72 -3.36
N VAL A 81 3.86 3.02 -3.24
CA VAL A 81 2.77 2.55 -4.12
C VAL A 81 1.79 3.64 -4.52
#